data_AF-A0A819L7P5-F1
#
_entry.id   AF-A0A819L7P5-F1
#
_cell.length_a   1.000
_cell.length_b   1.000
_cell.length_c   1.000
_cell.angle_alpha   90.00
_cell.angle_beta   90.00
_cell.angle_gamma   90.00
#
_symmetry.space_group_name_H-M   'P 1'
#
loop_
_entity.id
_entity.type
_entity.pdbx_description
1 polymer ?
#
loop_
_entity_poly.entity_id
_entity_poly.type
_entity_poly.pdbx_seq_one_letter_code
_entity_poly.pdbx_strand_id
1 'polypeptide(L)'
;MYFFFLDLIQNEDVKEEVIKQNALPSIIEFAKQTIDNPVPLEIVYAMTFNTDGKKIIREDTEFVDHVKQLRDSGKKDVSKMAHGIMWKIEGEEKFKQKGEQKNKEKPQNDKSGGDASKGRSDTDSIQYDMMISYCWAQKDLCHKINDRLEQDGYKVWLDRDEMRGSIIECMAEAIEQSRFVLICMSSNYKKSTNCKAEAEYAFNRKSKIIPLIVEPQYKADGWLGFLAGSKIYVDFADKEGEEFIKAYDLLIEELKRNGLTQTHGNKDNATTSGTLTETRSKPEEPKKEPEQPCIQTREYLNVPVASMWNEQHVKEFLTHNRLDQLIPICESMDGETLVEFHQSCETKPDIRHGLLFNPKEEHSLSFGTYFKFIAKLKKYLPRKPLPKIHFRYNFIYPSSSTAELATTNKQINQS
;
A
#
# COMPACT_ATOMS: atom_id res chain seq x y z
N MET A 1 11.56 8.41 -5.07
CA MET A 1 12.54 7.36 -4.69
C MET A 1 11.88 6.37 -3.75
N TYR A 2 11.58 6.72 -2.49
CA TYR A 2 10.93 5.81 -1.52
C TYR A 2 9.71 5.06 -2.09
N PHE A 3 8.74 5.77 -2.69
CA PHE A 3 7.57 5.16 -3.34
C PHE A 3 7.90 4.09 -4.40
N PHE A 4 8.97 4.25 -5.19
CA PHE A 4 9.36 3.25 -6.20
C PHE A 4 9.99 2.01 -5.56
N PHE A 5 10.69 2.14 -4.44
CA PHE A 5 11.20 0.97 -3.71
C PHE A 5 10.08 0.29 -2.93
N LEU A 6 9.11 1.05 -2.42
CA LEU A 6 7.88 0.53 -1.81
C LEU A 6 7.05 -0.28 -2.82
N ASP A 7 6.88 0.20 -4.06
CA ASP A 7 6.25 -0.59 -5.15
C ASP A 7 7.04 -1.89 -5.42
N LEU A 8 8.37 -1.79 -5.53
CA LEU A 8 9.24 -2.90 -5.88
C LEU A 8 9.26 -3.99 -4.79
N ILE A 9 9.29 -3.60 -3.52
CA ILE A 9 9.38 -4.53 -2.37
C ILE A 9 8.09 -5.32 -2.13
N GLN A 10 6.97 -4.97 -2.78
CA GLN A 10 5.77 -5.82 -2.75
C GLN A 10 5.98 -7.13 -3.51
N ASN A 11 6.88 -7.20 -4.50
CA ASN A 11 7.26 -8.49 -5.12
C ASN A 11 8.01 -9.36 -4.11
N GLU A 12 7.81 -10.68 -4.12
CA GLU A 12 8.47 -11.61 -3.19
C GLU A 12 9.93 -11.87 -3.61
N ASP A 13 10.22 -11.98 -4.91
CA ASP A 13 11.60 -12.18 -5.43
C ASP A 13 12.55 -11.07 -4.95
N VAL A 14 12.03 -9.84 -4.89
CA VAL A 14 12.77 -8.65 -4.43
C VAL A 14 13.03 -8.72 -2.92
N LYS A 15 12.08 -9.22 -2.12
CA LYS A 15 12.30 -9.44 -0.69
C LYS A 15 13.40 -10.47 -0.48
N GLU A 16 13.37 -11.59 -1.21
CA GLU A 16 14.45 -12.58 -1.13
C GLU A 16 15.80 -11.96 -1.49
N GLU A 17 15.89 -11.16 -2.56
CA GLU A 17 17.14 -10.55 -2.98
C GLU A 17 17.68 -9.52 -1.97
N VAL A 18 16.79 -8.77 -1.31
CA VAL A 18 17.15 -7.87 -0.18
C VAL A 18 17.71 -8.64 1.02
N ILE A 19 17.27 -9.89 1.26
CA ILE A 19 17.90 -10.79 2.25
C ILE A 19 19.25 -11.33 1.74
N LYS A 20 19.30 -11.85 0.51
CA LYS A 20 20.52 -12.43 -0.10
C LYS A 20 21.69 -11.44 -0.15
N GLN A 21 21.41 -10.16 -0.42
CA GLN A 21 22.41 -9.09 -0.43
C GLN A 21 22.70 -8.48 0.96
N ASN A 22 22.10 -9.01 2.04
CA ASN A 22 22.19 -8.47 3.40
C ASN A 22 21.85 -6.96 3.49
N ALA A 23 20.90 -6.49 2.69
CA ALA A 23 20.53 -5.08 2.63
C ALA A 23 19.55 -4.68 3.74
N LEU A 24 18.77 -5.63 4.27
CA LEU A 24 17.73 -5.38 5.27
C LEU A 24 18.22 -4.64 6.55
N PRO A 25 19.38 -4.95 7.17
CA PRO A 25 19.87 -4.17 8.31
C PRO A 25 20.06 -2.68 8.01
N SER A 26 20.46 -2.32 6.79
CA SER A 26 20.58 -0.92 6.36
C SER A 26 19.23 -0.23 6.17
N ILE A 27 18.20 -0.99 5.80
CA ILE A 27 16.82 -0.51 5.67
C ILE A 27 16.20 -0.30 7.07
N ILE A 28 16.46 -1.22 8.01
CA ILE A 28 16.06 -1.12 9.41
C ILE A 28 16.70 0.12 10.06
N GLU A 29 18.02 0.31 9.90
CA GLU A 29 18.74 1.47 10.43
C GLU A 29 18.19 2.80 9.88
N PHE A 30 17.86 2.86 8.58
CA PHE A 30 17.18 4.02 8.00
C PHE A 30 15.75 4.23 8.56
N ALA A 31 15.04 3.15 8.90
CA ALA A 31 13.73 3.23 9.55
C ALA A 31 13.81 3.67 11.02
N LYS A 32 14.87 3.35 11.77
CA LYS A 32 15.14 3.92 13.12
C LYS A 32 15.23 5.44 13.09
N GLN A 33 15.80 6.01 12.03
CA GLN A 33 15.97 7.45 11.85
C GLN A 33 14.67 8.18 11.42
N THR A 34 13.55 7.48 11.34
CA THR A 34 12.28 7.98 10.78
C THR A 34 11.29 8.39 11.88
N ILE A 35 10.80 9.64 11.81
CA ILE A 35 9.92 10.25 12.83
C ILE A 35 8.55 10.70 12.27
N ASP A 36 8.46 11.03 10.97
CA ASP A 36 7.26 11.63 10.34
C ASP A 36 6.82 10.94 9.04
N ASN A 37 7.73 10.28 8.33
CA ASN A 37 7.45 9.66 7.05
C ASN A 37 7.01 8.20 7.27
N PRO A 38 5.82 7.74 6.82
CA PRO A 38 5.43 6.33 6.99
C PRO A 38 6.23 5.37 6.10
N VAL A 39 6.73 5.82 4.93
CA VAL A 39 7.24 4.91 3.88
C VAL A 39 8.45 4.05 4.30
N PRO A 40 9.44 4.52 5.08
CA PRO A 40 10.54 3.68 5.58
C PRO A 40 10.04 2.52 6.46
N LEU A 41 9.01 2.78 7.28
CA LEU A 41 8.36 1.76 8.11
C LEU A 41 7.50 0.82 7.26
N GLU A 42 6.82 1.35 6.23
CA GLU A 42 6.03 0.56 5.29
C GLU A 42 6.90 -0.43 4.48
N ILE A 43 8.12 -0.02 4.10
CA ILE A 43 9.11 -0.90 3.46
C ILE A 43 9.55 -2.01 4.43
N VAL A 44 9.84 -1.70 5.70
CA VAL A 44 10.17 -2.73 6.71
C VAL A 44 8.96 -3.61 7.01
N TYR A 45 7.75 -3.06 7.04
CA TYR A 45 6.51 -3.81 7.22
C TYR A 45 6.30 -4.82 6.08
N ALA A 46 6.50 -4.42 4.82
CA ALA A 46 6.46 -5.33 3.67
C ALA A 46 7.52 -6.46 3.79
N MET A 47 8.69 -6.18 4.37
CA MET A 47 9.71 -7.20 4.65
C MET A 47 9.31 -8.21 5.74
N THR A 48 8.37 -7.89 6.64
CA THR A 48 7.84 -8.86 7.63
C THR A 48 6.99 -10.00 7.03
N PHE A 49 6.73 -9.95 5.72
CA PHE A 49 6.05 -11.02 4.98
C PHE A 49 7.01 -12.08 4.42
N ASN A 50 8.32 -11.80 4.39
CA ASN A 50 9.36 -12.80 4.17
C ASN A 50 9.79 -13.40 5.52
N THR A 51 9.95 -14.72 5.60
CA THR A 51 10.24 -15.45 6.86
C THR A 51 11.55 -15.01 7.51
N ASP A 52 12.62 -14.89 6.73
CA ASP A 52 13.94 -14.49 7.24
C ASP A 52 13.99 -12.99 7.53
N GLY A 53 13.34 -12.18 6.69
CA GLY A 53 13.17 -10.75 6.95
C GLY A 53 12.43 -10.48 8.26
N LYS A 54 11.31 -11.18 8.49
CA LYS A 54 10.56 -11.14 9.76
C LYS A 54 11.43 -11.54 10.97
N LYS A 55 12.32 -12.52 10.81
CA LYS A 55 13.25 -12.93 11.87
C LYS A 55 14.26 -11.80 12.17
N ILE A 56 14.96 -11.29 11.16
CA ILE A 56 15.96 -10.22 11.32
C ILE A 56 15.33 -8.96 11.95
N ILE A 57 14.15 -8.55 11.50
CA ILE A 57 13.42 -7.39 12.07
C ILE A 57 13.05 -7.60 13.54
N ARG A 58 12.82 -8.85 13.96
CA ARG A 58 12.48 -9.20 15.35
C ARG A 58 13.72 -9.33 16.26
N GLU A 59 14.90 -9.52 15.68
CA GLU A 59 16.17 -9.63 16.41
C GLU A 59 16.84 -8.26 16.65
N ASP A 60 16.49 -7.22 15.88
CA ASP A 60 16.89 -5.82 16.17
C ASP A 60 16.02 -5.20 17.29
N THR A 61 16.47 -5.30 18.53
CA THR A 61 15.73 -4.79 19.71
C THR A 61 15.55 -3.28 19.71
N GLU A 62 16.52 -2.52 19.19
CA GLU A 62 16.43 -1.05 19.10
C GLU A 62 15.32 -0.62 18.14
N PHE A 63 15.20 -1.28 16.99
CA PHE A 63 14.13 -1.02 16.03
C PHE A 63 12.77 -1.41 16.61
N VAL A 64 12.68 -2.57 17.29
CA VAL A 64 11.45 -3.00 17.96
C VAL A 64 10.99 -2.00 19.03
N ASP A 65 11.91 -1.43 19.82
CA ASP A 65 11.58 -0.42 20.82
C ASP A 65 11.30 0.97 20.24
N HIS A 66 11.91 1.33 19.11
CA HIS A 66 11.53 2.52 18.31
C HIS A 66 10.10 2.38 17.76
N VAL A 67 9.78 1.22 17.18
CA VAL A 67 8.43 0.94 16.65
C VAL A 67 7.37 0.98 17.75
N LYS A 68 7.66 0.51 18.98
CA LYS A 68 6.75 0.66 20.13
C LYS A 68 6.48 2.14 20.46
N GLN A 69 7.50 3.00 20.44
CA GLN A 69 7.34 4.44 20.66
C GLN A 69 6.53 5.11 19.54
N LEU A 70 6.75 4.70 18.28
CA LEU A 70 6.00 5.22 17.14
C LEU A 70 4.54 4.77 17.09
N ARG A 71 4.22 3.56 17.58
CA ARG A 71 2.84 3.05 17.74
C ARG A 71 2.00 4.02 18.56
N ASP A 72 2.55 4.50 19.67
CA ASP A 72 1.87 5.37 20.63
C ASP A 72 1.98 6.87 20.27
N SER A 73 2.56 7.19 19.11
CA SER A 73 2.67 8.57 18.62
C SER A 73 1.36 9.08 18.02
N GLY A 74 1.10 10.39 18.15
CA GLY A 74 -0.08 11.04 17.57
C GLY A 74 -0.10 11.16 16.04
N LYS A 75 0.83 10.53 15.32
CA LYS A 75 0.98 10.62 13.85
C LYS A 75 0.32 9.41 13.19
N LYS A 76 -0.87 9.62 12.62
CA LYS A 76 -1.77 8.54 12.13
C LYS A 76 -1.06 7.49 11.27
N ASP A 77 -0.36 7.92 10.22
CA ASP A 77 0.21 7.00 9.22
C ASP A 77 1.42 6.23 9.75
N VAL A 78 2.27 6.92 10.53
CA VAL A 78 3.44 6.34 11.21
C VAL A 78 3.00 5.34 12.28
N SER A 79 1.99 5.69 13.09
CA SER A 79 1.37 4.79 14.07
C SER A 79 0.73 3.58 13.38
N LYS A 80 0.04 3.76 12.24
CA LYS A 80 -0.54 2.67 11.43
C LYS A 80 0.53 1.67 10.96
N MET A 81 1.65 2.15 10.44
CA MET A 81 2.78 1.27 10.06
C MET A 81 3.42 0.58 11.27
N ALA A 82 3.54 1.26 12.40
CA ALA A 82 4.06 0.67 13.63
C ALA A 82 3.18 -0.45 14.19
N HIS A 83 1.85 -0.27 14.20
CA HIS A 83 0.89 -1.35 14.49
C HIS A 83 1.07 -2.52 13.49
N GLY A 84 1.27 -2.23 12.20
CA GLY A 84 1.66 -3.17 11.14
C GLY A 84 2.80 -4.10 11.52
N ILE A 85 3.96 -3.50 11.81
CA ILE A 85 5.18 -4.22 12.15
C ILE A 85 4.97 -5.04 13.43
N MET A 86 4.49 -4.42 14.52
CA MET A 86 4.28 -5.12 15.81
C MET A 86 3.33 -6.31 15.69
N TRP A 87 2.26 -6.20 14.89
CA TRP A 87 1.35 -7.31 14.65
C TRP A 87 2.07 -8.49 13.99
N LYS A 88 2.79 -8.28 12.87
CA LYS A 88 3.47 -9.39 12.18
C LYS A 88 4.60 -9.98 13.04
N ILE A 89 5.42 -9.18 13.73
CA ILE A 89 6.56 -9.71 14.50
C ILE A 89 6.13 -10.38 15.82
N GLU A 90 5.12 -9.86 16.54
CA GLU A 90 4.75 -10.30 17.89
C GLU A 90 3.31 -10.81 18.03
N GLY A 91 2.33 -10.19 17.36
CA GLY A 91 0.90 -10.49 17.53
C GLY A 91 0.46 -11.77 16.82
N GLU A 92 0.91 -11.97 15.58
CA GLU A 92 0.46 -13.02 14.65
C GLU A 92 0.51 -14.43 15.28
N GLU A 93 1.59 -14.78 16.00
CA GLU A 93 1.71 -16.09 16.65
C GLU A 93 0.82 -16.22 17.91
N LYS A 94 0.65 -15.13 18.68
CA LYS A 94 -0.22 -15.09 19.87
C LYS A 94 -1.69 -15.29 19.49
N PHE A 95 -2.11 -14.78 18.32
CA PHE A 95 -3.48 -14.93 17.81
C PHE A 95 -3.74 -16.24 17.07
N LYS A 96 -2.76 -16.82 16.36
CA LYS A 96 -2.86 -18.18 15.81
C LYS A 96 -3.21 -19.21 16.89
N GLN A 97 -2.51 -19.17 18.02
CA GLN A 97 -2.71 -20.12 19.13
C GLN A 97 -4.13 -20.05 19.73
N LYS A 98 -4.69 -18.85 19.91
CA LYS A 98 -6.10 -18.67 20.34
C LYS A 98 -7.09 -19.30 19.36
N GLY A 99 -6.86 -19.16 18.05
CA GLY A 99 -7.71 -19.74 17.00
C GLY A 99 -7.66 -21.26 16.93
N GLU A 100 -6.49 -21.85 17.20
CA GLU A 100 -6.33 -23.31 17.24
C GLU A 100 -6.92 -23.96 18.48
N GLN A 101 -6.77 -23.34 19.66
CA GLN A 101 -7.31 -23.88 20.91
C GLN A 101 -8.84 -24.03 20.83
N LYS A 102 -9.55 -22.98 20.38
CA LYS A 102 -11.01 -23.03 20.13
C LYS A 102 -11.45 -24.11 19.13
N ASN A 103 -10.58 -24.53 18.21
CA ASN A 103 -10.93 -25.55 17.20
C ASN A 103 -10.63 -27.00 17.64
N LYS A 104 -9.86 -27.21 18.72
CA LYS A 104 -9.54 -28.56 19.23
C LYS A 104 -10.57 -29.07 20.25
N GLU A 105 -11.36 -28.20 20.86
CA GLU A 105 -12.42 -28.56 21.82
C GLU A 105 -13.76 -28.89 21.14
N LYS A 106 -13.76 -29.80 20.16
CA LYS A 106 -15.00 -30.40 19.61
C LYS A 106 -15.20 -31.81 20.19
N PRO A 107 -16.18 -32.02 21.08
CA PRO A 107 -16.49 -33.36 21.58
C PRO A 107 -16.94 -34.28 20.45
N GLN A 108 -16.35 -35.47 20.41
CA GLN A 108 -16.82 -36.57 19.56
C GLN A 108 -18.10 -37.13 20.21
N ASN A 109 -19.25 -36.71 19.69
CA ASN A 109 -20.53 -36.80 20.41
C ASN A 109 -21.19 -38.19 20.29
N ASP A 110 -20.68 -39.16 21.04
CA ASP A 110 -21.31 -40.47 21.21
C ASP A 110 -22.57 -40.39 22.09
N LYS A 111 -23.55 -41.24 21.77
CA LYS A 111 -24.94 -41.11 22.24
C LYS A 111 -25.14 -41.59 23.68
N SER A 112 -25.56 -40.69 24.58
CA SER A 112 -26.46 -41.03 25.70
C SER A 112 -27.16 -39.78 26.24
N GLY A 113 -28.28 -39.95 26.96
CA GLY A 113 -29.26 -38.89 27.14
C GLY A 113 -29.13 -38.03 28.40
N GLY A 114 -29.49 -36.75 28.25
CA GLY A 114 -30.25 -35.97 29.24
C GLY A 114 -29.51 -35.45 30.49
N ASP A 115 -29.19 -34.16 30.48
CA ASP A 115 -29.82 -33.21 31.43
C ASP A 115 -29.82 -31.77 30.84
N ALA A 116 -30.68 -30.89 31.36
CA ALA A 116 -30.93 -29.54 30.86
C ALA A 116 -29.87 -28.50 31.28
N SER A 117 -28.60 -28.74 30.93
CA SER A 117 -27.57 -27.71 31.01
C SER A 117 -27.68 -26.72 29.84
N LYS A 118 -27.69 -25.42 30.15
CA LYS A 118 -27.95 -24.35 29.18
C LYS A 118 -26.70 -24.03 28.34
N GLY A 119 -26.38 -24.93 27.40
CA GLY A 119 -25.24 -24.82 26.50
C GLY A 119 -25.20 -23.48 25.78
N ARG A 120 -24.10 -22.75 25.96
CA ARG A 120 -23.85 -21.44 25.33
C ARG A 120 -23.28 -21.67 23.94
N SER A 121 -23.97 -21.22 22.90
CA SER A 121 -23.63 -21.55 21.51
C SER A 121 -22.52 -20.66 20.94
N ASP A 122 -21.71 -21.21 20.01
CA ASP A 122 -20.62 -20.48 19.33
C ASP A 122 -21.05 -19.16 18.66
N THR A 123 -22.36 -19.02 18.40
CA THR A 123 -23.00 -17.82 17.85
C THR A 123 -22.83 -16.56 18.71
N ASP A 124 -22.53 -16.68 20.01
CA ASP A 124 -22.27 -15.54 20.92
C ASP A 124 -21.06 -14.68 20.46
N SER A 125 -20.27 -15.14 19.48
CA SER A 125 -19.05 -14.46 18.99
C SER A 125 -19.16 -13.79 17.61
N ILE A 126 -20.25 -14.01 16.85
CA ILE A 126 -20.39 -13.49 15.49
C ILE A 126 -21.28 -12.24 15.51
N GLN A 127 -20.68 -11.07 15.27
CA GLN A 127 -21.39 -9.79 15.24
C GLN A 127 -21.88 -9.42 13.83
N TYR A 128 -21.15 -9.85 12.78
CA TYR A 128 -21.36 -9.45 11.40
C TYR A 128 -21.64 -10.67 10.50
N ASP A 129 -22.49 -10.49 9.50
CA ASP A 129 -22.64 -11.46 8.42
C ASP A 129 -21.39 -11.47 7.55
N MET A 130 -20.79 -10.31 7.25
CA MET A 130 -19.56 -10.23 6.48
C MET A 130 -18.69 -9.01 6.81
N MET A 131 -17.38 -9.13 6.57
CA MET A 131 -16.43 -8.03 6.55
C MET A 131 -16.00 -7.78 5.09
N ILE A 132 -15.91 -6.51 4.69
CA ILE A 132 -15.39 -6.10 3.37
C ILE A 132 -13.96 -5.58 3.55
N SER A 133 -12.99 -6.34 3.03
CA SER A 133 -11.60 -5.92 2.89
C SER A 133 -11.42 -5.30 1.49
N TYR A 134 -10.95 -4.05 1.43
CA TYR A 134 -10.81 -3.30 0.19
C TYR A 134 -9.66 -2.31 0.22
N CYS A 135 -9.16 -1.92 -0.96
CA CYS A 135 -8.24 -0.79 -1.07
C CYS A 135 -9.03 0.51 -1.24
N TRP A 136 -8.61 1.58 -0.57
CA TRP A 136 -9.26 2.90 -0.65
C TRP A 136 -9.33 3.49 -2.08
N ALA A 137 -8.49 3.03 -3.01
CA ALA A 137 -8.59 3.36 -4.42
C ALA A 137 -9.88 2.86 -5.11
N GLN A 138 -10.60 1.92 -4.50
CA GLN A 138 -11.89 1.41 -4.95
C GLN A 138 -13.03 1.71 -3.96
N LYS A 139 -12.89 2.77 -3.16
CA LYS A 139 -13.84 3.16 -2.09
C LYS A 139 -15.28 3.22 -2.58
N ASP A 140 -15.56 3.98 -3.64
CA ASP A 140 -16.93 4.30 -4.03
C ASP A 140 -17.71 3.04 -4.48
N LEU A 141 -17.05 2.11 -5.18
CA LEU A 141 -17.63 0.83 -5.56
C LEU A 141 -17.84 -0.10 -4.35
N CYS A 142 -16.88 -0.15 -3.42
CA CYS A 142 -17.01 -0.98 -2.22
C CYS A 142 -18.08 -0.45 -1.25
N HIS A 143 -18.25 0.88 -1.18
CA HIS A 143 -19.34 1.51 -0.43
C HIS A 143 -20.69 1.24 -1.10
N LYS A 144 -20.80 1.37 -2.44
CA LYS A 144 -22.01 1.01 -3.21
C LYS A 144 -22.43 -0.45 -3.04
N ILE A 145 -21.48 -1.39 -2.96
CA ILE A 145 -21.73 -2.81 -2.64
C ILE A 145 -22.24 -2.94 -1.20
N ASN A 146 -21.61 -2.26 -0.25
CA ASN A 146 -21.99 -2.32 1.16
C ASN A 146 -23.38 -1.72 1.44
N ASP A 147 -23.66 -0.53 0.92
CA ASP A 147 -24.94 0.16 1.07
C ASP A 147 -26.10 -0.72 0.57
N ARG A 148 -25.84 -1.58 -0.43
CA ARG A 148 -26.80 -2.54 -0.97
C ARG A 148 -26.99 -3.77 -0.07
N LEU A 149 -25.91 -4.29 0.52
CA LEU A 149 -25.97 -5.38 1.52
C LEU A 149 -26.71 -4.93 2.80
N GLU A 150 -26.46 -3.70 3.25
CA GLU A 150 -27.15 -3.06 4.38
C GLU A 150 -28.65 -2.83 4.07
N GLN A 151 -28.99 -2.42 2.83
CA GLN A 151 -30.39 -2.27 2.39
C GLN A 151 -31.20 -3.59 2.48
N ASP A 152 -30.58 -4.70 2.06
CA ASP A 152 -31.15 -6.05 2.08
C ASP A 152 -31.13 -6.71 3.48
N GLY A 153 -30.53 -6.05 4.49
CA GLY A 153 -30.66 -6.40 5.91
C GLY A 153 -29.49 -7.17 6.51
N TYR A 154 -28.35 -7.28 5.82
CA TYR A 154 -27.15 -7.93 6.36
C TYR A 154 -26.35 -6.99 7.25
N LYS A 155 -25.74 -7.54 8.30
CA LYS A 155 -24.76 -6.81 9.12
C LYS A 155 -23.39 -6.87 8.47
N VAL A 156 -22.87 -5.74 8.01
CA VAL A 156 -21.57 -5.68 7.36
C VAL A 156 -20.58 -4.84 8.18
N TRP A 157 -19.31 -5.25 8.20
CA TRP A 157 -18.20 -4.43 8.66
C TRP A 157 -17.42 -3.86 7.47
N LEU A 158 -17.17 -2.55 7.49
CA LEU A 158 -16.44 -1.81 6.46
C LEU A 158 -15.72 -0.62 7.11
N ASP A 159 -14.40 -0.49 6.93
CA ASP A 159 -13.67 0.73 7.33
C ASP A 159 -14.06 1.90 6.40
N ARG A 160 -15.05 2.71 6.80
CA ARG A 160 -15.52 3.89 6.03
C ARG A 160 -14.69 5.16 6.29
N ASP A 161 -14.10 5.27 7.48
CA ASP A 161 -13.59 6.53 8.07
C ASP A 161 -12.06 6.56 8.32
N GLU A 162 -11.36 5.51 7.90
CA GLU A 162 -9.93 5.30 8.09
C GLU A 162 -9.57 5.30 9.58
N MET A 163 -9.82 4.16 10.24
CA MET A 163 -9.70 3.98 11.69
C MET A 163 -8.44 4.62 12.32
N ARG A 164 -8.61 5.25 13.49
CA ARG A 164 -7.54 5.96 14.22
C ARG A 164 -6.95 5.06 15.33
N GLY A 165 -5.75 4.52 15.11
CA GLY A 165 -5.09 3.61 16.07
C GLY A 165 -5.71 2.21 16.08
N SER A 166 -4.99 1.23 16.66
CA SER A 166 -5.39 -0.19 16.79
C SER A 166 -5.94 -0.87 15.53
N ILE A 167 -5.69 -0.30 14.35
CA ILE A 167 -6.33 -0.63 13.05
C ILE A 167 -6.33 -2.14 12.78
N ILE A 168 -5.21 -2.80 13.07
CA ILE A 168 -5.01 -4.22 12.78
C ILE A 168 -5.65 -5.15 13.82
N GLU A 169 -5.74 -4.71 15.07
CA GLU A 169 -6.48 -5.46 16.10
C GLU A 169 -7.99 -5.38 15.81
N CYS A 170 -8.49 -4.21 15.41
CA CYS A 170 -9.87 -4.03 14.95
C CYS A 170 -10.17 -4.80 13.64
N MET A 171 -9.24 -4.85 12.68
CA MET A 171 -9.34 -5.70 11.48
C MET A 171 -9.36 -7.20 11.83
N ALA A 172 -8.48 -7.64 12.74
CA ALA A 172 -8.44 -9.04 13.18
C ALA A 172 -9.75 -9.41 13.88
N GLU A 173 -10.23 -8.58 14.80
CA GLU A 173 -11.53 -8.75 15.46
C GLU A 173 -12.69 -8.77 14.46
N ALA A 174 -12.72 -7.88 13.46
CA ALA A 174 -13.72 -7.89 12.40
C ALA A 174 -13.72 -9.20 11.60
N ILE A 175 -12.53 -9.73 11.29
CA ILE A 175 -12.36 -11.03 10.60
C ILE A 175 -12.72 -12.22 11.52
N GLU A 176 -12.51 -12.12 12.84
CA GLU A 176 -12.96 -13.14 13.81
C GLU A 176 -14.48 -13.11 14.02
N GLN A 177 -15.12 -11.95 13.97
CA GLN A 177 -16.54 -11.72 14.27
C GLN A 177 -17.46 -11.78 13.03
N SER A 178 -16.93 -12.08 11.85
CA SER A 178 -17.68 -12.15 10.58
C SER A 178 -17.86 -13.58 10.06
N ARG A 179 -19.04 -13.90 9.50
CA ARG A 179 -19.25 -15.22 8.85
C ARG A 179 -18.48 -15.36 7.53
N PHE A 180 -18.36 -14.26 6.79
CA PHE A 180 -17.69 -14.17 5.49
C PHE A 180 -16.69 -13.01 5.44
N VAL A 181 -15.70 -13.12 4.56
CA VAL A 181 -14.75 -12.03 4.26
C VAL A 181 -14.80 -11.78 2.75
N LEU A 182 -15.34 -10.64 2.35
CA LEU A 182 -15.35 -10.20 0.96
C LEU A 182 -14.00 -9.53 0.67
N ILE A 183 -13.23 -10.07 -0.28
CA ILE A 183 -11.92 -9.52 -0.67
C ILE A 183 -12.07 -8.80 -2.01
N CYS A 184 -12.06 -7.48 -1.98
CA CYS A 184 -12.19 -6.62 -3.15
C CYS A 184 -10.84 -6.46 -3.86
N MET A 185 -10.55 -7.38 -4.79
CA MET A 185 -9.27 -7.49 -5.48
C MET A 185 -9.08 -6.39 -6.54
N SER A 186 -7.89 -5.79 -6.50
CA SER A 186 -7.44 -4.76 -7.44
C SER A 186 -5.90 -4.70 -7.46
N SER A 187 -5.30 -3.98 -8.42
CA SER A 187 -3.85 -3.77 -8.44
C SER A 187 -3.37 -3.02 -7.18
N ASN A 188 -4.19 -2.10 -6.68
CA ASN A 188 -3.89 -1.36 -5.45
C ASN A 188 -4.09 -2.20 -4.18
N TYR A 189 -5.05 -3.13 -4.17
CA TYR A 189 -5.19 -4.14 -3.11
C TYR A 189 -3.95 -5.05 -3.05
N LYS A 190 -3.49 -5.55 -4.20
CA LYS A 190 -2.29 -6.41 -4.30
C LYS A 190 -1.02 -5.73 -3.79
N LYS A 191 -0.92 -4.40 -3.94
CA LYS A 191 0.20 -3.57 -3.46
C LYS A 191 0.09 -3.15 -1.99
N SER A 192 -1.12 -3.08 -1.43
CA SER A 192 -1.34 -2.60 -0.07
C SER A 192 -0.89 -3.65 0.96
N THR A 193 0.18 -3.35 1.68
CA THR A 193 0.72 -4.24 2.73
C THR A 193 -0.28 -4.49 3.87
N ASN A 194 -1.19 -3.55 4.16
CA ASN A 194 -2.29 -3.74 5.11
C ASN A 194 -3.32 -4.76 4.56
N CYS A 195 -3.74 -4.60 3.30
CA CYS A 195 -4.69 -5.50 2.66
C CYS A 195 -4.11 -6.92 2.51
N LYS A 196 -2.78 -7.04 2.31
CA LYS A 196 -2.08 -8.33 2.38
C LYS A 196 -2.16 -8.96 3.78
N ALA A 197 -2.00 -8.17 4.85
CA ALA A 197 -2.15 -8.67 6.22
C ALA A 197 -3.58 -9.16 6.53
N GLU A 198 -4.60 -8.40 6.11
CA GLU A 198 -6.02 -8.78 6.23
C GLU A 198 -6.29 -10.12 5.54
N ALA A 199 -5.87 -10.23 4.27
CA ALA A 199 -6.07 -11.42 3.45
C ALA A 199 -5.34 -12.65 4.04
N GLU A 200 -4.05 -12.52 4.38
CA GLU A 200 -3.29 -13.59 5.03
C GLU A 200 -3.91 -14.03 6.36
N TYR A 201 -4.39 -13.09 7.17
CA TYR A 201 -5.03 -13.42 8.44
C TYR A 201 -6.35 -14.19 8.22
N ALA A 202 -7.23 -13.72 7.33
CA ALA A 202 -8.47 -14.41 6.98
C ALA A 202 -8.21 -15.81 6.38
N PHE A 203 -7.16 -15.96 5.56
CA PHE A 203 -6.76 -17.25 4.97
C PHE A 203 -6.24 -18.22 6.04
N ASN A 204 -5.34 -17.76 6.91
CA ASN A 204 -4.80 -18.55 8.03
C ASN A 204 -5.88 -18.96 9.03
N ARG A 205 -6.90 -18.10 9.25
CA ARG A 205 -8.10 -18.40 10.04
C ARG A 205 -9.06 -19.39 9.38
N LYS A 206 -8.87 -19.72 8.09
CA LYS A 206 -9.81 -20.50 7.27
C LYS A 206 -11.21 -19.86 7.19
N SER A 207 -11.27 -18.52 7.26
CA SER A 207 -12.51 -17.76 7.10
C SER A 207 -13.10 -17.96 5.71
N LYS A 208 -14.42 -17.81 5.57
CA LYS A 208 -15.11 -17.95 4.28
C LYS A 208 -14.86 -16.73 3.39
N ILE A 209 -13.71 -16.75 2.71
CA ILE A 209 -13.29 -15.73 1.76
C ILE A 209 -14.11 -15.85 0.47
N ILE A 210 -14.77 -14.76 0.07
CA ILE A 210 -15.41 -14.61 -1.25
C ILE A 210 -14.62 -13.54 -2.03
N PRO A 211 -13.92 -13.88 -3.13
CA PRO A 211 -13.12 -12.93 -3.88
C PRO A 211 -13.97 -12.15 -4.89
N LEU A 212 -13.87 -10.83 -4.85
CA LEU A 212 -14.54 -9.91 -5.78
C LEU A 212 -13.52 -9.24 -6.70
N ILE A 213 -13.86 -9.00 -7.96
CA ILE A 213 -13.06 -8.16 -8.85
C ILE A 213 -13.67 -6.75 -8.87
N VAL A 214 -12.88 -5.75 -8.51
CA VAL A 214 -13.32 -4.34 -8.40
C VAL A 214 -12.46 -3.38 -9.23
N GLU A 215 -11.59 -3.91 -10.10
CA GLU A 215 -10.75 -3.13 -11.02
C GLU A 215 -10.84 -3.71 -12.44
N PRO A 216 -11.04 -2.89 -13.49
CA PRO A 216 -11.29 -3.39 -14.84
C PRO A 216 -10.13 -4.21 -15.39
N GLN A 217 -10.46 -5.33 -16.03
CA GLN A 217 -9.51 -6.27 -16.65
C GLN A 217 -8.51 -6.90 -15.66
N TYR A 218 -8.65 -6.66 -14.35
CA TYR A 218 -7.74 -7.16 -13.32
C TYR A 218 -7.78 -8.70 -13.24
N LYS A 219 -6.60 -9.32 -13.09
CA LYS A 219 -6.43 -10.76 -12.91
C LYS A 219 -5.54 -10.99 -11.70
N ALA A 220 -6.06 -11.70 -10.70
CA ALA A 220 -5.34 -11.99 -9.48
C ALA A 220 -4.19 -12.98 -9.74
N ASP A 221 -2.98 -12.57 -9.36
CA ASP A 221 -1.74 -13.31 -9.55
C ASP A 221 -0.86 -13.28 -8.29
N GLY A 222 0.23 -14.05 -8.29
CA GLY A 222 1.13 -14.16 -7.13
C GLY A 222 0.39 -14.55 -5.85
N TRP A 223 0.66 -13.84 -4.75
CA TRP A 223 0.06 -14.12 -3.44
C TRP A 223 -1.48 -14.02 -3.45
N LEU A 224 -2.06 -13.05 -4.18
CA LEU A 224 -3.51 -12.83 -4.20
C LEU A 224 -4.21 -13.86 -5.09
N GLY A 225 -3.61 -14.22 -6.22
CA GLY A 225 -4.07 -15.33 -7.07
C GLY A 225 -4.06 -16.67 -6.34
N PHE A 226 -3.02 -16.96 -5.56
CA PHE A 226 -2.95 -18.18 -4.73
C PHE A 226 -4.02 -18.21 -3.63
N LEU A 227 -4.19 -17.09 -2.92
CA LEU A 227 -5.15 -16.95 -1.83
C LEU A 227 -6.61 -17.09 -2.29
N ALA A 228 -6.95 -16.52 -3.45
CA ALA A 228 -8.26 -16.69 -4.05
C ALA A 228 -8.41 -18.11 -4.65
N GLY A 229 -7.44 -18.58 -5.43
CA GLY A 229 -7.35 -19.96 -5.91
C GLY A 229 -8.50 -20.35 -6.83
N SER A 230 -9.06 -21.55 -6.63
CA SER A 230 -10.18 -22.09 -7.41
C SER A 230 -11.57 -21.66 -6.94
N LYS A 231 -11.68 -20.53 -6.21
CA LYS A 231 -12.98 -19.99 -5.77
C LYS A 231 -13.70 -19.33 -6.96
N ILE A 232 -15.02 -19.22 -6.88
CA ILE A 232 -15.80 -18.43 -7.83
C ILE A 232 -15.56 -16.95 -7.52
N TYR A 233 -15.30 -16.17 -8.57
CA TYR A 233 -15.09 -14.74 -8.51
C TYR A 233 -16.37 -14.02 -8.90
N VAL A 234 -16.74 -12.97 -8.16
CA VAL A 234 -17.83 -12.07 -8.58
C VAL A 234 -17.24 -10.74 -9.01
N ASP A 235 -17.43 -10.42 -10.28
CA ASP A 235 -16.87 -9.24 -10.91
C ASP A 235 -17.88 -8.08 -10.89
N PHE A 236 -17.45 -6.94 -10.36
CA PHE A 236 -18.18 -5.66 -10.26
C PHE A 236 -17.51 -4.53 -11.05
N ALA A 237 -16.37 -4.77 -11.72
CA ALA A 237 -15.60 -3.72 -12.36
C ALA A 237 -16.35 -3.11 -13.57
N ASP A 238 -16.39 -1.77 -13.64
CA ASP A 238 -17.15 -0.96 -14.60
C ASP A 238 -18.69 -1.22 -14.64
N LYS A 239 -19.26 -1.93 -13.66
CA LYS A 239 -20.68 -2.31 -13.69
C LYS A 239 -21.60 -1.28 -13.03
N GLU A 240 -22.53 -0.78 -13.85
CA GLU A 240 -23.57 0.16 -13.45
C GLU A 240 -24.98 -0.35 -13.80
N GLY A 241 -26.01 0.37 -13.35
CA GLY A 241 -27.42 0.05 -13.63
C GLY A 241 -27.77 -1.42 -13.39
N GLU A 242 -28.32 -2.07 -14.41
CA GLU A 242 -28.66 -3.50 -14.37
C GLU A 242 -27.46 -4.44 -14.22
N GLU A 243 -26.27 -4.07 -14.71
CA GLU A 243 -25.10 -4.95 -14.65
C GLU A 243 -24.55 -5.04 -13.22
N PHE A 244 -24.66 -3.94 -12.47
CA PHE A 244 -24.38 -3.94 -11.03
C PHE A 244 -25.36 -4.86 -10.28
N ILE A 245 -26.66 -4.82 -10.64
CA ILE A 245 -27.68 -5.69 -10.02
C ILE A 245 -27.38 -7.17 -10.34
N LYS A 246 -27.09 -7.51 -11.60
CA LYS A 246 -26.73 -8.87 -12.02
C LYS A 246 -25.46 -9.39 -11.32
N ALA A 247 -24.46 -8.53 -11.12
CA ALA A 247 -23.27 -8.87 -10.33
C ALA A 247 -23.59 -9.06 -8.83
N TYR A 248 -24.48 -8.23 -8.27
CA TYR A 248 -24.93 -8.35 -6.89
C TYR A 248 -25.74 -9.63 -6.64
N ASP A 249 -26.63 -10.01 -7.56
CA ASP A 249 -27.38 -11.27 -7.46
C ASP A 249 -26.43 -12.49 -7.44
N LEU A 250 -25.36 -12.47 -8.25
CA LEU A 250 -24.31 -13.51 -8.23
C LEU A 250 -23.52 -13.54 -6.91
N LEU A 251 -23.25 -12.38 -6.28
CA LEU A 251 -22.67 -12.31 -4.93
C LEU A 251 -23.59 -12.95 -3.90
N ILE A 252 -24.89 -12.65 -3.96
CA ILE A 252 -25.88 -13.22 -3.05
C ILE A 252 -26.06 -14.73 -3.29
N GLU A 253 -25.99 -15.22 -4.54
CA GLU A 253 -25.93 -16.66 -4.82
C GLU A 253 -24.69 -17.34 -4.22
N GLU A 254 -23.50 -16.77 -4.40
CA GLU A 254 -22.26 -17.36 -3.87
C GLU A 254 -22.24 -17.35 -2.34
N LEU A 255 -22.74 -16.29 -1.70
CA LEU A 255 -22.91 -16.24 -0.25
C LEU A 255 -23.91 -17.30 0.25
N LYS A 256 -25.05 -17.48 -0.42
CA LYS A 256 -26.03 -18.55 -0.11
C LYS A 256 -25.40 -19.94 -0.31
N ARG A 257 -24.67 -20.15 -1.40
CA ARG A 257 -23.92 -21.39 -1.72
C ARG A 257 -22.91 -21.74 -0.63
N ASN A 258 -22.30 -20.74 0.00
CA ASN A 258 -21.39 -20.91 1.14
C ASN A 258 -22.06 -20.81 2.53
N GLY A 259 -23.40 -20.77 2.62
CA GLY A 259 -24.15 -20.86 3.88
C GLY A 259 -24.54 -19.53 4.54
N LEU A 260 -24.86 -18.50 3.76
CA LEU A 260 -25.59 -17.33 4.25
C LEU A 260 -27.06 -17.68 4.50
N THR A 261 -27.60 -17.24 5.64
CA THR A 261 -28.96 -17.51 6.10
C THR A 261 -29.69 -16.19 6.33
N GLN A 262 -30.86 -16.00 5.71
CA GLN A 262 -31.60 -14.73 5.77
C GLN A 262 -31.84 -14.25 7.20
N THR A 263 -31.38 -13.04 7.51
CA THR A 263 -31.66 -12.30 8.73
C THR A 263 -32.89 -11.41 8.53
N HIS A 264 -34.01 -11.71 9.19
CA HIS A 264 -35.17 -10.82 9.20
C HIS A 264 -34.88 -9.57 10.04
N GLY A 265 -34.30 -8.54 9.41
CA GLY A 265 -33.99 -7.28 10.06
C GLY A 265 -35.24 -6.43 10.33
N ASN A 266 -35.44 -6.02 11.59
CA ASN A 266 -36.35 -4.93 11.94
C ASN A 266 -35.58 -3.60 11.86
N LYS A 267 -36.08 -2.63 11.09
CA LYS A 267 -35.46 -1.30 10.92
C LYS A 267 -36.08 -0.32 11.92
N ASP A 268 -35.23 0.43 12.63
CA ASP A 268 -35.62 1.65 13.36
C ASP A 268 -34.58 2.75 13.15
N ASN A 269 -35.04 4.00 13.06
CA ASN A 269 -34.24 5.16 12.65
C ASN A 269 -33.90 6.05 13.86
N ALA A 270 -32.75 6.75 13.82
CA ALA A 270 -32.45 7.85 14.74
C ALA A 270 -31.63 8.96 14.04
N THR A 271 -32.25 10.12 13.81
CA THR A 271 -31.64 11.28 13.13
C THR A 271 -31.36 12.43 14.10
N THR A 272 -30.09 12.79 14.29
CA THR A 272 -29.65 14.11 14.83
C THR A 272 -28.21 14.35 14.33
N SER A 273 -27.79 15.39 13.60
CA SER A 273 -28.17 16.81 13.41
C SER A 273 -27.43 17.80 14.36
N GLY A 274 -26.70 18.74 13.74
CA GLY A 274 -26.06 19.91 14.38
C GLY A 274 -24.60 19.72 14.83
N THR A 275 -23.75 20.75 14.91
CA THR A 275 -23.84 22.14 14.41
C THR A 275 -22.42 22.72 14.25
N LEU A 276 -22.22 23.64 13.30
CA LEU A 276 -20.96 24.35 13.06
C LEU A 276 -20.68 25.45 14.12
N THR A 277 -19.43 25.58 14.55
CA THR A 277 -18.87 26.84 15.07
C THR A 277 -17.43 27.04 14.60
N GLU A 278 -17.16 28.17 13.94
CA GLU A 278 -15.79 28.60 13.62
C GLU A 278 -15.13 29.24 14.85
N THR A 279 -13.80 29.19 14.93
CA THR A 279 -13.03 30.31 15.52
C THR A 279 -11.69 30.44 14.83
N ARG A 280 -11.28 31.68 14.52
CA ARG A 280 -10.12 32.03 13.68
C ARG A 280 -9.10 32.84 14.48
N SER A 281 -7.83 32.47 14.37
CA SER A 281 -6.68 33.33 14.70
C SER A 281 -5.49 33.01 13.77
N LYS A 282 -4.53 33.94 13.67
CA LYS A 282 -3.46 33.94 12.64
C LYS A 282 -2.06 34.16 13.31
N PRO A 283 -0.94 34.47 12.62
CA PRO A 283 0.29 33.69 12.77
C PRO A 283 1.45 34.45 13.42
N GLU A 284 2.58 33.77 13.65
CA GLU A 284 3.88 34.43 13.78
C GLU A 284 5.03 33.56 13.23
N GLU A 285 6.18 34.18 12.93
CA GLU A 285 7.26 33.62 12.08
C GLU A 285 8.67 33.99 12.65
N PRO A 286 9.84 33.70 12.03
CA PRO A 286 10.89 32.93 12.70
C PRO A 286 12.18 33.71 13.03
N LYS A 287 13.06 33.11 13.86
CA LYS A 287 14.44 33.59 14.11
C LYS A 287 15.46 32.42 14.09
N LYS A 288 16.76 32.77 14.03
CA LYS A 288 17.84 31.97 13.40
C LYS A 288 18.87 31.35 14.39
N GLU A 289 19.71 30.48 13.83
CA GLU A 289 20.97 29.93 14.38
C GLU A 289 22.03 31.01 14.70
N PRO A 290 23.15 30.63 15.36
CA PRO A 290 24.44 30.70 14.64
C PRO A 290 25.50 29.58 14.93
N GLU A 291 25.94 28.93 13.85
CA GLU A 291 27.33 28.70 13.37
C GLU A 291 28.49 28.04 14.20
N GLN A 292 29.46 27.49 13.43
CA GLN A 292 30.72 26.83 13.84
C GLN A 292 31.92 27.31 12.98
N PRO A 293 33.17 27.22 13.48
CA PRO A 293 34.44 27.20 12.72
C PRO A 293 34.98 25.74 12.53
N CYS A 294 36.01 25.37 11.73
CA CYS A 294 36.81 25.96 10.63
C CYS A 294 37.90 24.91 10.21
N ILE A 295 38.46 24.72 9.00
CA ILE A 295 38.16 24.93 7.56
C ILE A 295 39.05 23.91 6.79
N GLN A 296 38.64 23.42 5.60
CA GLN A 296 39.57 23.01 4.53
C GLN A 296 38.91 23.23 3.15
N THR A 297 39.57 24.02 2.28
CA THR A 297 39.04 24.50 0.99
C THR A 297 39.02 23.42 -0.10
N ARG A 298 38.04 23.48 -1.02
CA ARG A 298 37.84 22.54 -2.14
C ARG A 298 37.20 23.28 -3.32
N GLU A 299 37.64 23.05 -4.54
CA GLU A 299 37.28 23.92 -5.66
C GLU A 299 35.85 23.68 -6.17
N TYR A 300 35.41 22.42 -6.30
CA TYR A 300 34.01 22.11 -6.65
C TYR A 300 32.98 22.63 -5.62
N LEU A 301 33.37 22.89 -4.36
CA LEU A 301 32.48 23.51 -3.36
C LEU A 301 32.25 25.00 -3.62
N ASN A 302 33.15 25.67 -4.35
CA ASN A 302 32.98 27.06 -4.77
C ASN A 302 32.00 27.20 -5.94
N VAL A 303 31.59 26.08 -6.56
CA VAL A 303 30.63 26.04 -7.67
C VAL A 303 29.36 25.32 -7.21
N PRO A 304 28.36 26.04 -6.66
CA PRO A 304 27.24 25.44 -5.91
C PRO A 304 26.19 24.74 -6.78
N VAL A 305 26.30 24.80 -8.11
CA VAL A 305 25.36 24.19 -9.06
C VAL A 305 26.11 23.20 -9.96
N ALA A 306 25.64 21.96 -10.02
CA ALA A 306 26.29 20.87 -10.76
C ALA A 306 26.42 21.17 -12.26
N SER A 307 25.44 21.85 -12.87
CA SER A 307 25.48 22.24 -14.29
C SER A 307 26.50 23.35 -14.61
N MET A 308 27.33 23.76 -13.64
CA MET A 308 28.47 24.66 -13.85
C MET A 308 29.82 23.95 -13.59
N TRP A 309 29.80 22.63 -13.39
CA TRP A 309 31.00 21.82 -13.23
C TRP A 309 31.63 21.48 -14.58
N ASN A 310 32.96 21.47 -14.64
CA ASN A 310 33.72 20.88 -15.74
C ASN A 310 34.05 19.42 -15.42
N GLU A 311 34.64 18.69 -16.37
CA GLU A 311 35.07 17.29 -16.20
C GLU A 311 35.93 17.07 -14.93
N GLN A 312 36.83 18.01 -14.62
CA GLN A 312 37.68 17.94 -13.43
C GLN A 312 36.87 18.06 -12.12
N HIS A 313 35.93 19.00 -12.04
CA HIS A 313 35.02 19.14 -10.90
C HIS A 313 34.12 17.88 -10.73
N VAL A 314 33.68 17.27 -11.84
CA VAL A 314 32.92 16.00 -11.82
C VAL A 314 33.80 14.86 -11.30
N LYS A 315 35.03 14.73 -11.80
CA LYS A 315 36.01 13.70 -11.38
C LYS A 315 36.40 13.83 -9.91
N GLU A 316 36.60 15.06 -9.43
CA GLU A 316 36.82 15.36 -8.01
C GLU A 316 35.58 15.02 -7.16
N PHE A 317 34.39 15.39 -7.60
CA PHE A 317 33.14 15.05 -6.89
C PHE A 317 32.95 13.53 -6.75
N LEU A 318 33.19 12.76 -7.82
CA LEU A 318 33.08 11.29 -7.78
C LEU A 318 34.13 10.68 -6.84
N THR A 319 35.41 11.05 -7.00
CA THR A 319 36.52 10.56 -6.18
C THR A 319 36.34 10.92 -4.71
N HIS A 320 36.01 12.18 -4.39
CA HIS A 320 35.81 12.65 -3.02
C HIS A 320 34.68 11.91 -2.29
N ASN A 321 33.65 11.49 -3.03
CA ASN A 321 32.54 10.73 -2.46
C ASN A 321 32.76 9.20 -2.47
N ARG A 322 33.90 8.71 -2.97
CA ARG A 322 34.19 7.29 -3.24
C ARG A 322 33.09 6.66 -4.10
N LEU A 323 32.97 7.15 -5.32
CA LEU A 323 31.99 6.73 -6.35
C LEU A 323 32.72 6.11 -7.54
N ASP A 324 33.74 5.31 -7.26
CA ASP A 324 34.82 5.02 -8.19
C ASP A 324 34.35 4.15 -9.39
N GLN A 325 33.28 3.36 -9.20
CA GLN A 325 32.58 2.62 -10.27
C GLN A 325 31.90 3.52 -11.31
N LEU A 326 31.65 4.80 -11.00
CA LEU A 326 31.11 5.77 -11.94
C LEU A 326 32.19 6.52 -12.73
N ILE A 327 33.47 6.42 -12.35
CA ILE A 327 34.55 7.15 -13.04
C ILE A 327 34.68 6.72 -14.52
N PRO A 328 34.62 5.43 -14.90
CA PRO A 328 34.62 5.03 -16.31
C PRO A 328 33.32 5.42 -17.06
N ILE A 329 32.19 5.44 -16.34
CA ILE A 329 30.85 5.74 -16.90
C ILE A 329 30.70 7.24 -17.18
N CYS A 330 31.34 8.09 -16.37
CA CYS A 330 31.28 9.54 -16.43
C CYS A 330 32.61 10.18 -16.88
N GLU A 331 33.53 9.43 -17.51
CA GLU A 331 34.91 9.89 -17.76
C GLU A 331 34.98 11.16 -18.61
N SER A 332 34.04 11.32 -19.55
CA SER A 332 33.90 12.48 -20.44
C SER A 332 32.64 13.33 -20.13
N MET A 333 32.05 13.20 -18.95
CA MET A 333 30.88 13.99 -18.55
C MET A 333 31.30 15.29 -17.85
N ASP A 334 30.89 16.41 -18.42
CA ASP A 334 30.83 17.68 -17.70
C ASP A 334 29.59 17.75 -16.78
N GLY A 335 29.44 18.89 -16.10
CA GLY A 335 28.38 19.12 -15.13
C GLY A 335 26.97 19.17 -15.73
N GLU A 336 26.82 19.63 -16.97
CA GLU A 336 25.54 19.66 -17.67
C GLU A 336 25.14 18.24 -18.11
N THR A 337 26.07 17.51 -18.74
CA THR A 337 25.91 16.11 -19.14
C THR A 337 25.60 15.21 -17.95
N LEU A 338 26.25 15.41 -16.80
CA LEU A 338 25.98 14.65 -15.56
C LEU A 338 24.56 14.89 -15.02
N VAL A 339 24.03 16.11 -15.20
CA VAL A 339 22.66 16.48 -14.82
C VAL A 339 21.63 15.90 -15.81
N GLU A 340 21.92 15.89 -17.10
CA GLU A 340 21.08 15.21 -18.10
C GLU A 340 21.07 13.68 -17.95
N PHE A 341 22.21 13.08 -17.61
CA PHE A 341 22.34 11.67 -17.27
C PHE A 341 21.45 11.31 -16.07
N HIS A 342 21.54 12.06 -14.97
CA HIS A 342 20.65 11.90 -13.82
C HIS A 342 19.16 12.03 -14.19
N GLN A 343 18.79 13.02 -15.02
CA GLN A 343 17.41 13.21 -15.46
C GLN A 343 16.92 12.09 -16.39
N SER A 344 17.78 11.57 -17.27
CA SER A 344 17.49 10.40 -18.11
C SER A 344 17.26 9.15 -17.27
N CYS A 345 18.12 8.93 -16.26
CA CYS A 345 17.94 7.85 -15.29
C CYS A 345 16.68 8.04 -14.40
N GLU A 346 16.26 9.26 -14.07
CA GLU A 346 14.99 9.49 -13.34
C GLU A 346 13.76 9.23 -14.23
N THR A 347 13.80 9.57 -15.53
CA THR A 347 12.63 9.53 -16.43
C THR A 347 12.44 8.26 -17.25
N LYS A 348 13.50 7.51 -17.57
CA LYS A 348 13.45 6.32 -18.44
C LYS A 348 13.87 5.06 -17.66
N PRO A 349 12.93 4.16 -17.30
CA PRO A 349 13.24 2.95 -16.53
C PRO A 349 14.30 2.06 -17.19
N ASP A 350 14.24 1.89 -18.52
CA ASP A 350 15.09 0.95 -19.26
C ASP A 350 16.57 1.34 -19.24
N ILE A 351 16.87 2.64 -19.31
CA ILE A 351 18.25 3.16 -19.20
C ILE A 351 18.80 2.87 -17.80
N ARG A 352 17.98 3.08 -16.76
CA ARG A 352 18.36 2.75 -15.38
C ARG A 352 18.51 1.24 -15.16
N HIS A 353 17.68 0.43 -15.82
CA HIS A 353 17.80 -1.03 -15.79
C HIS A 353 19.09 -1.50 -16.48
N GLY A 354 19.44 -0.96 -17.65
CA GLY A 354 20.72 -1.26 -18.30
C GLY A 354 21.92 -0.95 -17.40
N LEU A 355 21.93 0.23 -16.77
CA LEU A 355 23.02 0.68 -15.90
C LEU A 355 23.22 -0.17 -14.63
N LEU A 356 22.12 -0.67 -14.05
CA LEU A 356 22.13 -1.44 -12.78
C LEU A 356 22.09 -2.97 -12.99
N PHE A 357 21.64 -3.43 -14.15
CA PHE A 357 21.37 -4.82 -14.48
C PHE A 357 21.68 -5.13 -15.97
N ASN A 358 22.92 -4.90 -16.42
CA ASN A 358 23.42 -5.52 -17.65
C ASN A 358 24.56 -6.52 -17.34
N PRO A 359 24.31 -7.84 -17.39
CA PRO A 359 25.34 -8.87 -17.16
C PRO A 359 26.30 -9.07 -18.36
N LYS A 360 26.28 -8.18 -19.37
CA LYS A 360 27.14 -8.23 -20.56
C LYS A 360 28.13 -7.06 -20.70
N GLU A 361 28.16 -6.13 -19.75
CA GLU A 361 29.08 -4.98 -19.75
C GLU A 361 30.09 -5.07 -18.59
N GLU A 362 31.33 -4.65 -18.84
CA GLU A 362 32.43 -4.70 -17.85
C GLU A 362 32.27 -3.68 -16.71
N HIS A 363 31.27 -2.79 -16.78
CA HIS A 363 31.09 -1.65 -15.86
C HIS A 363 29.68 -1.59 -15.26
N SER A 364 29.15 -2.74 -14.80
CA SER A 364 27.87 -2.77 -14.09
C SER A 364 27.94 -2.04 -12.74
N LEU A 365 26.96 -1.17 -12.48
CA LEU A 365 26.98 -0.25 -11.33
C LEU A 365 26.20 -0.82 -10.14
N SER A 366 26.83 -0.92 -8.97
CA SER A 366 26.12 -1.39 -7.77
C SER A 366 25.07 -0.38 -7.28
N PHE A 367 23.93 -0.89 -6.78
CA PHE A 367 22.88 -0.08 -6.15
C PHE A 367 23.42 0.85 -5.06
N GLY A 368 24.34 0.36 -4.22
CA GLY A 368 24.98 1.15 -3.17
C GLY A 368 25.70 2.38 -3.74
N THR A 369 26.49 2.21 -4.80
CA THR A 369 27.17 3.33 -5.47
C THR A 369 26.17 4.28 -6.13
N TYR A 370 25.16 3.75 -6.82
CA TYR A 370 24.15 4.57 -7.52
C TYR A 370 23.30 5.42 -6.57
N PHE A 371 22.79 4.85 -5.47
CA PHE A 371 22.05 5.61 -4.46
C PHE A 371 22.93 6.66 -3.77
N LYS A 372 24.18 6.31 -3.47
CA LYS A 372 25.18 7.22 -2.89
C LYS A 372 25.52 8.38 -3.84
N PHE A 373 25.66 8.12 -5.13
CA PHE A 373 25.81 9.15 -6.17
C PHE A 373 24.64 10.12 -6.17
N ILE A 374 23.39 9.62 -6.26
CA ILE A 374 22.19 10.46 -6.23
C ILE A 374 22.10 11.28 -4.93
N ALA A 375 22.35 10.67 -3.77
CA ALA A 375 22.28 11.34 -2.47
C ALA A 375 23.33 12.47 -2.31
N LYS A 376 24.44 12.40 -3.03
CA LYS A 376 25.48 13.44 -3.05
C LYS A 376 25.22 14.49 -4.13
N LEU A 377 24.83 14.08 -5.34
CA LEU A 377 24.58 14.99 -6.48
C LEU A 377 23.37 15.90 -6.22
N LYS A 378 22.32 15.39 -5.55
CA LYS A 378 21.12 16.15 -5.17
C LYS A 378 21.37 17.42 -4.35
N LYS A 379 22.55 17.56 -3.74
CA LYS A 379 22.93 18.79 -3.02
C LYS A 379 23.33 19.95 -3.94
N TYR A 380 23.63 19.66 -5.21
CA TYR A 380 24.12 20.59 -6.23
C TYR A 380 23.19 20.69 -7.45
N LEU A 381 22.12 19.88 -7.51
CA LEU A 381 21.08 20.07 -8.53
C LEU A 381 20.33 21.39 -8.29
N PRO A 382 19.95 22.13 -9.34
CA PRO A 382 19.18 23.35 -9.18
C PRO A 382 17.85 23.06 -8.47
N ARG A 383 17.51 23.89 -7.47
CA ARG A 383 16.22 23.80 -6.76
C ARG A 383 15.08 24.09 -7.74
N LYS A 384 14.47 23.04 -8.30
CA LYS A 384 13.25 23.17 -9.12
C LYS A 384 12.22 23.99 -8.32
N PRO A 385 11.75 25.14 -8.82
CA PRO A 385 10.69 25.87 -8.15
C PRO A 385 9.44 24.98 -8.11
N LEU A 386 8.75 24.94 -6.98
CA LEU A 386 7.51 24.18 -6.85
C LEU A 386 6.52 24.63 -7.93
N PRO A 387 6.04 23.75 -8.81
CA PRO A 387 5.02 24.13 -9.78
C PRO A 387 3.76 24.55 -9.01
N LYS A 388 3.33 25.79 -9.19
CA LYS A 388 2.06 26.29 -8.66
C LYS A 388 0.91 25.64 -9.44
N ILE A 389 0.55 24.41 -9.08
CA ILE A 389 -0.59 23.70 -9.68
C ILE A 389 -1.88 24.39 -9.22
N HIS A 390 -2.33 25.36 -10.02
CA HIS A 390 -3.72 25.81 -9.99
C HIS A 390 -4.58 24.70 -10.60
N PHE A 391 -5.25 23.93 -9.75
CA PHE A 391 -6.32 23.02 -10.15
C PHE A 391 -7.55 23.81 -10.62
N ARG A 392 -7.49 24.36 -11.85
CA ARG A 392 -8.69 24.72 -12.61
C ARG A 392 -9.28 23.43 -13.18
N TYR A 393 -10.19 22.83 -12.42
CA TYR A 393 -11.06 21.75 -12.91
C TYR A 393 -12.04 22.28 -13.96
N ASN A 394 -11.58 22.37 -15.22
CA ASN A 394 -12.47 22.48 -16.36
C ASN A 394 -13.07 21.10 -16.62
N PHE A 395 -14.19 20.77 -15.96
CA PHE A 395 -15.03 19.63 -16.34
C PHE A 395 -15.61 19.87 -17.74
N ILE A 396 -15.08 19.18 -18.75
CA ILE A 396 -15.71 19.07 -20.06
C ILE A 396 -16.44 17.73 -20.10
N TYR A 397 -17.71 17.74 -19.71
CA TYR A 397 -18.63 16.64 -19.98
C TYR A 397 -19.00 16.65 -21.47
N PRO A 398 -18.92 15.52 -22.19
CA PRO A 398 -19.54 15.39 -23.51
C PRO A 398 -21.06 15.35 -23.33
N SER A 399 -21.76 16.46 -23.56
CA SER A 399 -23.21 16.52 -23.50
C SER A 399 -23.83 15.82 -24.71
N SER A 400 -24.39 14.63 -24.53
CA SER A 400 -25.17 13.93 -25.55
C SER A 400 -26.56 14.56 -25.70
N SER A 401 -26.91 14.97 -26.92
CA SER A 401 -28.29 15.34 -27.26
C SER A 401 -28.61 15.02 -28.71
N THR A 402 -29.58 14.10 -28.89
CA THR A 402 -30.55 13.99 -30.00
C THR A 402 -30.09 14.19 -31.44
N ALA A 403 -30.22 13.12 -32.24
CA ALA A 403 -30.21 13.14 -33.70
C ALA A 403 -31.38 13.94 -34.30
N GLU A 404 -31.27 14.31 -35.59
CA GLU A 404 -32.21 13.84 -36.62
C GLU A 404 -31.71 14.09 -38.07
N LEU A 405 -32.44 13.58 -39.08
CA LEU A 405 -32.32 13.83 -40.54
C LEU A 405 -30.95 13.48 -41.18
N ALA A 406 -30.70 12.35 -41.86
CA ALA A 406 -31.46 11.48 -42.78
C ALA A 406 -31.41 11.84 -44.29
N THR A 407 -31.07 10.81 -45.08
CA THR A 407 -31.44 10.56 -46.50
C THR A 407 -30.67 11.22 -47.67
N THR A 408 -30.15 10.31 -48.50
CA THR A 408 -30.04 10.34 -49.98
C THR A 408 -28.88 11.03 -50.73
N ASN A 409 -28.41 10.24 -51.70
CA ASN A 409 -27.71 10.57 -52.94
C ASN A 409 -26.28 11.13 -52.86
N LYS A 410 -25.40 11.00 -53.86
CA LYS A 410 -25.16 10.11 -55.04
C LYS A 410 -24.35 10.99 -56.02
N GLN A 411 -23.32 10.42 -56.65
CA GLN A 411 -22.68 10.92 -57.89
C GLN A 411 -21.79 12.19 -57.87
N ILE A 412 -20.54 11.97 -58.35
CA ILE A 412 -19.87 12.68 -59.47
C ILE A 412 -18.86 13.82 -59.19
N ASN A 413 -17.84 13.81 -60.07
CA ASN A 413 -16.66 14.68 -60.24
C ASN A 413 -15.60 14.65 -59.13
N GLN A 414 -14.32 14.35 -59.40
CA GLN A 414 -13.37 14.83 -60.43
C GLN A 414 -12.81 16.23 -60.16
N SER A 415 -11.56 16.26 -59.71
CA SER A 415 -10.43 16.98 -60.33
C SER A 415 -9.14 16.28 -59.92
#